data_AF-A0A212C579-F1
#
_entry.id   AF-A0A212C579-F1
#
_cell.length_a   1.000
_cell.length_b   1.000
_cell.length_c   1.000
_cell.angle_alpha   90.00
_cell.angle_beta   90.00
_cell.angle_gamma   90.00
#
_symmetry.space_group_name_H-M   'P 1'
#
loop_
_entity.id
_entity.type
_entity.pdbx_description
1 polymer ?
#
loop_
_entity_poly.entity_id
_entity_poly.type
_entity_poly.pdbx_seq_one_letter_code
_entity_poly.pdbx_strand_id
1 'polypeptide(L)'
;IEELQQALTVKQNEEHDRQRRISNTRKMIEDLQNELKTTENCENLQPQIDAITNDLRRVQDEKALCESEIIDKRRERETLEKEKRKIIETNLNKESINMKDNKNAKYIENHIPSNDLRAFVFESQEDMEVRDNKKLRVNAVIAPKSSYADKAPSRSLNELKQYGFFSYLRELFDAPDPVMSYLCCQYHIHEVPVGTERTREKIEREINRKLQAVESGLIALRETNKHLEHKDNELRQKKKELLERKTKKRQLEQKISSKLGSLKLMEQDTCNLEEEERKASTKIKEINVQKAKLVTELTNLIKNCTALHIQKVDLILQNTTVISEKNKLESDYMATSSQLRITEQHFIELDENRQRLLQKCKELMKRARQVCNLGAEQTVPQEYQTVVVEYTKREEEIEQLTEELKIKKVELDKYRENISQVKERWLNPLKELVEKINEKFSYFFSSMQCAGEVDLHTENEEDYDKYGIRIRVKFRSSTQLHELTPHHQSGGERSVSTMLYLMALQELNRCPFRVVDEINQGMDPINERRVFEMVVNTACKENTSQYFFITPKLLQNLPYSEKMTVLFVYNGPHMLEPNRWNLKAFQRRRRRITFTQPSQ
;
A
#
# COMPACT_ATOMS: atom_id res chain seq x y z
N ILE A 1 22.92 15.88 -10.07
CA ILE A 1 22.99 17.21 -9.42
C ILE A 1 21.59 17.74 -9.18
N GLU A 2 20.72 17.79 -10.19
CA GLU A 2 19.32 18.21 -10.05
C GLU A 2 18.58 17.40 -8.96
N GLU A 3 18.73 16.07 -8.93
CA GLU A 3 18.14 15.24 -7.86
C GLU A 3 18.63 15.62 -6.45
N LEU A 4 19.92 15.97 -6.30
CA LEU A 4 20.47 16.41 -5.02
C LEU A 4 19.94 17.78 -4.61
N GLN A 5 19.79 18.70 -5.57
CA GLN A 5 19.18 20.01 -5.35
C GLN A 5 17.69 19.88 -4.99
N GLN A 6 16.95 19.02 -5.71
CA GLN A 6 15.54 18.76 -5.44
C GLN A 6 15.33 18.11 -4.06
N ALA A 7 16.18 17.15 -3.68
CA ALA A 7 16.15 16.55 -2.35
C ALA A 7 16.40 17.58 -1.24
N LEU A 8 17.34 18.51 -1.45
CA LEU A 8 17.61 19.61 -0.52
C LEU A 8 16.42 20.56 -0.42
N THR A 9 15.78 20.92 -1.54
CA THR A 9 14.57 21.76 -1.56
C THR A 9 13.41 21.09 -0.83
N VAL A 10 13.22 19.78 -0.99
CA VAL A 10 12.20 19.02 -0.24
C VAL A 10 12.47 19.10 1.26
N LYS A 11 13.73 18.91 1.69
CA LYS A 11 14.11 19.03 3.11
C LYS A 11 13.91 20.43 3.67
N GLN A 12 14.20 21.48 2.90
CA GLN A 12 13.92 22.87 3.27
C GLN A 12 12.42 23.13 3.44
N ASN A 13 11.60 22.61 2.52
CA ASN A 13 10.14 22.73 2.62
C ASN A 13 9.57 21.98 3.84
N GLU A 14 10.05 20.76 4.10
CA GLU A 14 9.67 19.97 5.28
C GLU A 14 9.97 20.71 6.59
N GLU A 15 11.14 21.35 6.68
CA GLU A 15 11.55 22.13 7.85
C GLU A 15 10.70 23.41 8.00
N HIS A 16 10.42 24.11 6.91
CA HIS A 16 9.54 25.29 6.93
C HIS A 16 8.10 24.94 7.35
N ASP A 17 7.57 23.80 6.87
CA ASP A 17 6.26 23.30 7.30
C ASP A 17 6.28 22.88 8.77
N ARG A 18 7.37 22.29 9.26
CA ARG A 18 7.55 22.00 10.69
C ARG A 18 7.52 23.29 11.53
N GLN A 19 8.22 24.35 11.10
CA GLN A 19 8.21 25.65 11.77
C GLN A 19 6.81 26.29 11.78
N ARG A 20 6.07 26.20 10.67
CA ARG A 20 4.65 26.63 10.63
C ARG A 20 3.78 25.87 11.62
N ARG A 21 3.93 24.53 11.71
CA ARG A 21 3.18 23.71 12.68
C ARG A 21 3.51 24.08 14.13
N ILE A 22 4.78 24.34 14.42
CA ILE A 22 5.23 24.82 15.74
C ILE A 22 4.58 26.16 16.08
N SER A 23 4.65 27.13 15.16
CA SER A 23 4.05 28.46 15.34
C SER A 23 2.54 28.37 15.60
N ASN A 24 1.80 27.61 14.79
CA ASN A 24 0.37 27.39 14.98
C ASN A 24 0.03 26.72 16.32
N THR A 25 0.84 25.74 16.72
CA THR A 25 0.65 25.04 18.00
C THR A 25 0.92 25.96 19.19
N ARG A 26 1.95 26.82 19.11
CA ARG A 26 2.23 27.84 20.13
C ARG A 26 1.06 28.81 20.28
N LYS A 27 0.51 29.30 19.16
CA LYS A 27 -0.67 30.17 19.18
C LYS A 27 -1.88 29.48 19.82
N MET A 28 -2.13 28.23 19.49
CA MET A 28 -3.23 27.46 20.08
C MET A 28 -3.04 27.23 21.59
N ILE A 29 -1.80 27.01 22.04
CA ILE A 29 -1.48 26.93 23.48
C ILE A 29 -1.72 28.27 24.16
N GLU A 30 -1.30 29.38 23.55
CA GLU A 30 -1.54 30.73 24.06
C GLU A 30 -3.04 31.04 24.17
N ASP A 31 -3.84 30.72 23.15
CA ASP A 31 -5.30 30.86 23.18
C ASP A 31 -5.93 30.05 24.32
N LEU A 32 -5.52 28.78 24.49
CA LEU A 32 -5.98 27.92 25.58
C LEU A 32 -5.53 28.42 26.95
N GLN A 33 -4.32 28.97 27.07
CA GLN A 33 -3.81 29.59 28.30
C GLN A 33 -4.57 30.87 28.63
N ASN A 34 -4.96 31.67 27.64
CA ASN A 34 -5.81 32.85 27.83
C ASN A 34 -7.23 32.45 28.25
N GLU A 35 -7.81 31.40 27.65
CA GLU A 35 -9.08 30.83 28.10
C GLU A 35 -8.98 30.26 29.54
N LEU A 36 -7.85 29.66 29.89
CA LEU A 36 -7.60 29.19 31.25
C LEU A 36 -7.48 30.37 32.23
N LYS A 37 -6.71 31.42 31.89
CA LYS A 37 -6.55 32.64 32.70
C LYS A 37 -7.86 33.37 32.96
N THR A 38 -8.71 33.51 31.94
CA THR A 38 -10.06 34.08 32.11
C THR A 38 -10.95 33.21 33.02
N THR A 39 -10.69 31.90 33.08
CA THR A 39 -11.34 30.95 34.00
C THR A 39 -10.67 30.94 35.40
N GLU A 40 -9.46 31.48 35.53
CA GLU A 40 -8.57 31.33 36.69
C GLU A 40 -8.78 32.35 37.82
N ASN A 41 -9.65 33.34 37.64
CA ASN A 41 -10.05 34.30 38.70
C ASN A 41 -10.83 33.65 39.87
N CYS A 42 -10.66 32.35 40.13
CA CYS A 42 -11.28 31.61 41.23
C CYS A 42 -10.24 30.67 41.85
N GLU A 43 -9.60 31.13 42.93
CA GLU A 43 -8.75 30.27 43.75
C GLU A 43 -9.57 29.14 44.40
N ASN A 44 -8.98 27.95 44.37
CA ASN A 44 -9.38 26.72 45.06
C ASN A 44 -10.90 26.49 45.22
N LEU A 45 -11.55 26.04 44.14
CA LEU A 45 -12.97 25.69 44.13
C LEU A 45 -13.33 24.50 45.05
N GLN A 46 -12.34 23.71 45.49
CA GLN A 46 -12.56 22.52 46.30
C GLN A 46 -13.08 22.85 47.72
N PRO A 47 -12.44 23.74 48.50
CA PRO A 47 -12.98 24.25 49.76
C PRO A 47 -14.43 24.77 49.68
N GLN A 48 -14.78 25.47 48.58
CA GLN A 48 -16.13 26.01 48.38
C GLN A 48 -17.16 24.90 48.12
N ILE A 49 -16.79 23.87 47.35
CA ILE A 49 -17.62 22.68 47.11
C ILE A 49 -17.85 21.91 48.42
N ASP A 50 -16.81 21.78 49.25
CA ASP A 50 -16.89 21.06 50.53
C ASP A 50 -17.76 21.82 51.54
N ALA A 51 -17.64 23.15 51.60
CA ALA A 51 -18.50 24.01 52.43
C ALA A 51 -19.99 23.87 52.04
N ILE A 52 -20.33 23.98 50.76
CA ILE A 52 -21.72 23.81 50.29
C ILE A 52 -22.23 22.39 50.53
N THR A 53 -21.37 21.38 50.43
CA THR A 53 -21.75 19.99 50.71
C THR A 53 -22.13 19.80 52.19
N ASN A 54 -21.39 20.44 53.09
CA ASN A 54 -21.72 20.42 54.52
C ASN A 54 -23.01 21.17 54.83
N ASP A 55 -23.22 22.34 54.21
CA ASP A 55 -24.47 23.11 54.37
C ASP A 55 -25.70 22.34 53.86
N LEU A 56 -25.56 21.66 52.73
CA LEU A 56 -26.61 20.83 52.15
C LEU A 56 -27.00 19.67 53.07
N ARG A 57 -26.02 19.04 53.73
CA ARG A 57 -26.25 17.99 54.73
C ARG A 57 -27.04 18.54 55.91
N ARG A 58 -26.64 19.69 56.45
CA ARG A 58 -27.35 20.34 57.57
C ARG A 58 -28.81 20.66 57.22
N VAL A 59 -29.08 21.22 56.04
CA VAL A 59 -30.45 21.53 55.60
C VAL A 59 -31.29 20.26 55.41
N GLN A 60 -30.68 19.16 54.96
CA GLN A 60 -31.36 17.87 54.84
C GLN A 60 -31.73 17.27 56.19
N ASP A 61 -30.84 17.37 57.17
CA ASP A 61 -31.09 16.92 58.54
C ASP A 61 -32.22 17.74 59.18
N GLU A 62 -32.22 19.07 59.02
CA GLU A 62 -33.29 19.97 59.47
C GLU A 62 -34.64 19.66 58.79
N LYS A 63 -34.62 19.35 57.49
CA LYS A 63 -35.81 18.98 56.73
C LYS A 63 -36.41 17.66 57.24
N ALA A 64 -35.58 16.66 57.48
CA ALA A 64 -36.02 15.36 57.99
C ALA A 64 -36.67 15.49 59.39
N LEU A 65 -36.12 16.35 60.25
CA LEU A 65 -36.71 16.63 61.55
C LEU A 65 -38.09 17.31 61.42
N CYS A 66 -38.19 18.33 60.57
CA CYS A 66 -39.45 19.04 60.31
C CYS A 66 -40.53 18.11 59.73
N GLU A 67 -40.17 17.21 58.82
CA GLU A 67 -41.09 16.20 58.26
C GLU A 67 -41.60 15.23 59.34
N SER A 68 -40.74 14.80 60.26
CA SER A 68 -41.13 13.97 61.41
C SER A 68 -42.15 14.69 62.29
N GLU A 69 -41.90 15.96 62.63
CA GLU A 69 -42.81 16.75 63.46
C GLU A 69 -44.19 16.97 62.77
N ILE A 70 -44.20 17.17 61.45
CA ILE A 70 -45.45 17.24 60.68
C ILE A 70 -46.24 15.93 60.77
N ILE A 71 -45.57 14.78 60.70
CA ILE A 71 -46.22 13.47 60.82
C ILE A 71 -46.85 13.30 62.21
N ASP A 72 -46.12 13.65 63.26
CA ASP A 72 -46.61 13.52 64.63
C ASP A 72 -47.81 14.44 64.90
N LYS A 73 -47.76 15.69 64.44
CA LYS A 73 -48.89 16.62 64.54
C LYS A 73 -50.12 16.16 63.73
N ARG A 74 -49.94 15.49 62.60
CA ARG A 74 -51.05 14.89 61.84
C ARG A 74 -51.72 13.75 62.63
N ARG A 75 -50.93 12.88 63.27
CA ARG A 75 -51.46 11.80 64.12
C ARG A 75 -52.24 12.34 65.32
N GLU A 76 -51.76 13.41 65.94
CA GLU A 76 -52.46 14.12 67.02
C GLU A 76 -53.84 14.63 66.55
N ARG A 77 -53.88 15.28 65.38
CA ARG A 77 -55.13 15.75 64.76
C ARG A 77 -56.12 14.61 64.49
N GLU A 78 -55.65 13.51 63.88
CA GLU A 78 -56.50 12.35 63.59
C GLU A 78 -57.10 11.73 64.86
N THR A 79 -56.34 11.72 65.96
CA THR A 79 -56.80 11.21 67.25
C THR A 79 -57.94 12.08 67.81
N LEU A 80 -57.76 13.40 67.81
CA LEU A 80 -58.78 14.36 68.26
C LEU A 80 -60.04 14.33 67.37
N GLU A 81 -59.90 14.16 66.05
CA GLU A 81 -61.04 14.00 65.15
C GLU A 81 -61.83 12.71 65.42
N LYS A 82 -61.16 11.60 65.75
CA LYS A 82 -61.82 10.35 66.15
C LYS A 82 -62.59 10.51 67.46
N GLU A 83 -62.03 11.21 68.44
CA GLU A 83 -62.73 11.52 69.71
C GLU A 83 -63.99 12.36 69.46
N LYS A 84 -63.89 13.38 68.58
CA LYS A 84 -65.05 14.19 68.19
C LYS A 84 -66.18 13.36 67.56
N ARG A 85 -65.86 12.39 66.68
CA ARG A 85 -66.86 11.52 66.05
C ARG A 85 -67.59 10.63 67.07
N LYS A 86 -66.86 10.03 68.01
CA LYS A 86 -67.45 9.16 69.06
C LYS A 86 -68.50 9.86 69.91
N ILE A 87 -68.33 11.16 70.17
CA ILE A 87 -69.29 11.97 70.94
C ILE A 87 -70.60 12.21 70.16
N ILE A 88 -70.57 12.13 68.83
CA ILE A 88 -71.71 12.44 67.98
C ILE A 88 -72.68 11.25 67.83
N GLU A 89 -72.21 10.01 68.04
CA GLU A 89 -72.87 8.79 67.52
C GLU A 89 -73.75 7.97 68.50
N THR A 90 -74.17 8.50 69.65
CA THR A 90 -74.98 7.71 70.63
C THR A 90 -76.46 8.11 70.67
N ASN A 91 -77.34 7.39 69.94
CA ASN A 91 -78.81 7.39 70.13
C ASN A 91 -79.43 6.11 69.49
N LEU A 92 -80.15 5.27 70.27
CA LEU A 92 -81.47 4.66 69.94
C LEU A 92 -81.91 3.52 70.90
N ASN A 93 -83.09 3.77 71.52
CA ASN A 93 -84.15 2.97 72.19
C ASN A 93 -84.12 1.41 72.27
N LYS A 94 -84.54 0.84 73.43
CA LYS A 94 -85.86 0.18 73.74
C LYS A 94 -85.83 -0.74 75.00
N GLU A 95 -86.74 -0.44 75.96
CA GLU A 95 -87.59 -1.29 76.87
C GLU A 95 -86.93 -2.45 77.67
N SER A 96 -87.10 -2.66 78.98
CA SER A 96 -87.93 -2.06 80.05
C SER A 96 -87.34 -2.37 81.44
N ILE A 97 -87.04 -1.34 82.24
CA ILE A 97 -86.79 -1.36 83.70
C ILE A 97 -87.60 -0.19 84.28
N ASN A 98 -88.10 -0.25 85.51
CA ASN A 98 -88.94 0.80 86.07
C ASN A 98 -88.11 2.06 86.43
N MET A 99 -88.01 2.98 85.47
CA MET A 99 -87.28 4.24 85.63
C MET A 99 -88.08 5.24 86.47
N LYS A 100 -87.40 6.09 87.26
CA LYS A 100 -88.04 7.23 87.94
C LYS A 100 -88.56 8.28 86.95
N ASP A 101 -87.82 8.48 85.85
CA ASP A 101 -88.25 9.25 84.69
C ASP A 101 -87.91 8.46 83.43
N ASN A 102 -88.93 8.18 82.61
CA ASN A 102 -88.81 7.36 81.41
C ASN A 102 -87.83 7.97 80.37
N LYS A 103 -87.58 9.29 80.40
CA LYS A 103 -86.59 9.95 79.53
C LYS A 103 -85.15 9.50 79.78
N ASN A 104 -84.90 8.91 80.95
CA ASN A 104 -83.57 8.46 81.36
C ASN A 104 -83.26 7.00 80.98
N ALA A 105 -84.24 6.25 80.46
CA ALA A 105 -84.07 4.84 80.09
C ALA A 105 -82.89 4.62 79.12
N LYS A 106 -82.71 5.53 78.16
CA LYS A 106 -81.64 5.51 77.16
C LYS A 106 -80.23 5.38 77.74
N TYR A 107 -79.99 5.87 78.97
CA TYR A 107 -78.66 5.82 79.58
C TYR A 107 -78.33 4.42 80.10
N ILE A 108 -79.34 3.70 80.60
CA ILE A 108 -79.20 2.31 81.05
C ILE A 108 -79.07 1.38 79.84
N GLU A 109 -79.92 1.56 78.84
CA GLU A 109 -79.92 0.76 77.62
C GLU A 109 -78.57 0.79 76.88
N ASN A 110 -77.89 1.94 76.90
CA ASN A 110 -76.57 2.08 76.29
C ASN A 110 -75.42 1.54 77.17
N HIS A 111 -75.60 1.51 78.49
CA HIS A 111 -74.54 1.12 79.43
C HIS A 111 -74.57 -0.38 79.76
N ILE A 112 -75.76 -0.99 79.73
CA ILE A 112 -75.98 -2.40 80.10
C ILE A 112 -76.32 -3.21 78.83
N PRO A 113 -75.60 -4.30 78.54
CA PRO A 113 -75.90 -5.19 77.42
C PRO A 113 -77.36 -5.67 77.40
N SER A 114 -77.96 -5.70 76.21
CA SER A 114 -79.38 -6.04 76.02
C SER A 114 -79.76 -7.43 76.57
N ASN A 115 -78.83 -8.40 76.56
CA ASN A 115 -79.08 -9.74 77.11
C ASN A 115 -79.32 -9.70 78.63
N ASP A 116 -78.59 -8.85 79.34
CA ASP A 116 -78.64 -8.73 80.81
C ASP A 116 -79.82 -7.88 81.26
N LEU A 117 -80.26 -6.92 80.45
CA LEU A 117 -81.53 -6.20 80.66
C LEU A 117 -82.75 -7.13 80.65
N ARG A 118 -82.64 -8.32 80.03
CA ARG A 118 -83.71 -9.33 79.92
C ARG A 118 -83.44 -10.58 80.78
N ALA A 119 -82.45 -10.53 81.66
CA ALA A 119 -82.10 -11.67 82.50
C ALA A 119 -82.99 -11.77 83.74
N PHE A 120 -83.31 -13.00 84.15
CA PHE A 120 -83.88 -13.31 85.45
C PHE A 120 -82.78 -13.33 86.50
N VAL A 121 -82.95 -12.57 87.58
CA VAL A 121 -81.99 -12.53 88.68
C VAL A 121 -82.43 -13.53 89.75
N PHE A 122 -81.57 -14.49 90.07
CA PHE A 122 -81.78 -15.50 91.11
C PHE A 122 -80.94 -15.18 92.34
N GLU A 123 -81.51 -15.37 93.54
CA GLU A 123 -80.81 -15.13 94.81
C GLU A 123 -79.94 -16.32 95.24
N SER A 124 -80.32 -17.54 94.85
CA SER A 124 -79.61 -18.77 95.19
C SER A 124 -79.32 -19.63 93.95
N GLN A 125 -78.27 -20.45 94.03
CA GLN A 125 -77.95 -21.44 92.99
C GLN A 125 -79.05 -22.49 92.86
N GLU A 126 -79.67 -22.88 93.99
CA GLU A 126 -80.75 -23.87 94.04
C GLU A 126 -81.99 -23.39 93.28
N ASP A 127 -82.36 -22.10 93.39
CA ASP A 127 -83.47 -21.52 92.63
C ASP A 127 -83.17 -21.49 91.11
N MET A 128 -81.91 -21.25 90.74
CA MET A 128 -81.49 -21.30 89.35
C MET A 128 -81.57 -22.74 88.80
N GLU A 129 -81.26 -23.75 89.60
CA GLU A 129 -81.41 -25.16 89.20
C GLU A 129 -82.87 -25.53 88.92
N VAL A 130 -83.86 -24.87 89.55
CA VAL A 130 -85.29 -25.04 89.21
C VAL A 130 -85.58 -24.64 87.76
N ARG A 131 -84.91 -23.60 87.23
CA ARG A 131 -85.01 -23.22 85.81
C ARG A 131 -84.52 -24.35 84.90
N ASP A 132 -83.38 -24.94 85.23
CA ASP A 132 -82.73 -25.99 84.45
C ASP A 132 -83.52 -27.30 84.50
N ASN A 133 -84.02 -27.66 85.69
CA ASN A 133 -84.91 -28.80 85.90
C ASN A 133 -86.25 -28.65 85.14
N LYS A 134 -86.75 -27.42 85.00
CA LYS A 134 -87.96 -27.11 84.20
C LYS A 134 -87.69 -26.79 82.73
N LYS A 135 -86.44 -26.89 82.25
CA LYS A 135 -86.01 -26.60 80.86
C LYS A 135 -86.44 -25.22 80.34
N LEU A 136 -86.46 -24.20 81.18
CA LEU A 136 -86.84 -22.84 80.78
C LEU A 136 -85.67 -22.16 80.03
N ARG A 137 -85.90 -21.71 78.78
CA ARG A 137 -84.91 -21.02 77.94
C ARG A 137 -84.89 -19.51 78.20
N VAL A 138 -84.52 -19.10 79.40
CA VAL A 138 -84.40 -17.69 79.79
C VAL A 138 -82.97 -17.35 80.23
N ASN A 139 -82.50 -16.14 79.88
CA ASN A 139 -81.22 -15.65 80.39
C ASN A 139 -81.34 -15.51 81.91
N ALA A 140 -80.36 -16.00 82.66
CA ALA A 140 -80.41 -15.97 84.11
C ALA A 140 -79.05 -15.62 84.69
N VAL A 141 -79.06 -14.76 85.70
CA VAL A 141 -77.89 -14.28 86.42
C VAL A 141 -78.11 -14.47 87.91
N ILE A 142 -77.03 -14.64 88.68
CA ILE A 142 -77.09 -14.80 90.13
C ILE A 142 -76.74 -13.47 90.78
N ALA A 143 -77.58 -13.01 91.70
CA ALA A 143 -77.27 -11.85 92.52
C ALA A 143 -76.06 -12.17 93.44
N PRO A 144 -75.12 -11.23 93.61
CA PRO A 144 -73.99 -11.45 94.51
C PRO A 144 -74.48 -11.63 95.96
N LYS A 145 -73.78 -12.48 96.72
CA LYS A 145 -74.14 -12.84 98.12
C LYS A 145 -74.17 -11.65 99.09
N SER A 146 -73.43 -10.58 98.77
CA SER A 146 -73.42 -9.32 99.52
C SER A 146 -74.22 -8.27 98.75
N SER A 147 -75.03 -7.46 99.44
CA SER A 147 -75.75 -6.35 98.77
C SER A 147 -74.79 -5.22 98.38
N TYR A 148 -74.80 -4.85 97.11
CA TYR A 148 -74.14 -3.70 96.51
C TYR A 148 -75.15 -2.60 96.12
N ALA A 149 -76.43 -2.75 96.49
CA ALA A 149 -77.50 -1.86 96.05
C ALA A 149 -77.33 -0.42 96.55
N ASP A 150 -76.73 -0.25 97.72
CA ASP A 150 -76.54 1.05 98.42
C ASP A 150 -75.12 1.61 98.30
N LYS A 151 -74.29 1.09 97.40
CA LYS A 151 -72.92 1.56 97.23
C LYS A 151 -72.89 2.99 96.66
N ALA A 152 -72.28 3.91 97.39
CA ALA A 152 -72.12 5.30 96.99
C ALA A 152 -71.05 5.49 95.88
N PRO A 153 -71.19 6.51 95.02
CA PRO A 153 -70.18 6.88 94.02
C PRO A 153 -68.85 7.32 94.64
N SER A 154 -67.74 7.09 93.93
CA SER A 154 -66.40 7.52 94.37
C SER A 154 -66.20 9.04 94.35
N ARG A 155 -67.00 9.78 93.58
CA ARG A 155 -66.92 11.25 93.50
C ARG A 155 -68.25 11.88 93.85
N SER A 156 -68.19 13.03 94.51
CA SER A 156 -69.40 13.77 94.84
C SER A 156 -70.00 14.39 93.57
N LEU A 157 -71.32 14.30 93.43
CA LEU A 157 -72.02 14.91 92.29
C LEU A 157 -71.82 16.44 92.25
N ASN A 158 -71.60 17.08 93.41
CA ASN A 158 -71.36 18.53 93.49
C ASN A 158 -70.08 18.96 92.76
N GLU A 159 -69.04 18.14 92.76
CA GLU A 159 -67.81 18.39 91.98
C GLU A 159 -68.02 18.24 90.47
N LEU A 160 -68.96 17.38 90.07
CA LEU A 160 -69.24 17.06 88.66
C LEU A 160 -70.30 17.98 88.03
N LYS A 161 -71.15 18.62 88.84
CA LYS A 161 -72.15 19.60 88.38
C LYS A 161 -71.54 20.74 87.57
N GLN A 162 -70.33 21.19 87.90
CA GLN A 162 -69.65 22.25 87.15
C GLN A 162 -69.36 21.84 85.69
N TYR A 163 -69.25 20.53 85.40
CA TYR A 163 -68.99 20.00 84.07
C TYR A 163 -70.26 19.63 83.30
N GLY A 164 -71.45 19.69 83.94
CA GLY A 164 -72.75 19.45 83.29
C GLY A 164 -73.40 18.09 83.63
N PHE A 165 -72.75 17.29 84.48
CA PHE A 165 -73.31 16.06 85.04
C PHE A 165 -74.36 16.37 86.10
N PHE A 166 -75.49 15.67 86.07
CA PHE A 166 -76.64 16.00 86.91
C PHE A 166 -77.07 14.89 87.88
N SER A 167 -76.67 13.63 87.64
CA SER A 167 -76.96 12.48 88.52
C SER A 167 -76.07 11.30 88.12
N TYR A 168 -76.00 10.26 88.94
CA TYR A 168 -75.38 8.99 88.59
C TYR A 168 -76.41 8.00 88.05
N LEU A 169 -75.99 7.11 87.14
CA LEU A 169 -76.88 6.17 86.45
C LEU A 169 -77.70 5.32 87.44
N ARG A 170 -77.07 4.91 88.55
CA ARG A 170 -77.71 4.20 89.68
C ARG A 170 -78.93 4.93 90.27
N GLU A 171 -78.91 6.26 90.34
CA GLU A 171 -79.94 7.05 91.02
C GLU A 171 -81.22 7.19 90.16
N LEU A 172 -81.14 6.91 88.86
CA LEU A 172 -82.18 7.18 87.87
C LEU A 172 -83.33 6.16 87.85
N PHE A 173 -83.20 5.03 88.54
CA PHE A 173 -84.18 3.94 88.56
C PHE A 173 -84.17 3.17 89.88
N ASP A 174 -85.26 2.46 90.15
CA ASP A 174 -85.40 1.57 91.30
C ASP A 174 -85.59 0.11 90.81
N ALA A 175 -84.99 -0.83 91.52
CA ALA A 175 -85.15 -2.26 91.28
C ALA A 175 -85.04 -3.01 92.61
N PRO A 176 -85.54 -4.26 92.69
CA PRO A 176 -85.34 -5.13 93.84
C PRO A 176 -83.85 -5.23 94.21
N ASP A 177 -83.53 -5.34 95.50
CA ASP A 177 -82.15 -5.40 96.01
C ASP A 177 -81.27 -6.41 95.26
N PRO A 178 -81.71 -7.66 94.96
CA PRO A 178 -80.90 -8.61 94.20
C PRO A 178 -80.52 -8.11 92.80
N VAL A 179 -81.46 -7.47 92.10
CA VAL A 179 -81.25 -6.89 90.76
C VAL A 179 -80.31 -5.71 90.85
N MET A 180 -80.54 -4.83 91.81
CA MET A 180 -79.74 -3.62 91.96
C MET A 180 -78.30 -3.91 92.38
N SER A 181 -78.14 -4.89 93.27
CA SER A 181 -76.86 -5.43 93.71
C SER A 181 -76.08 -6.01 92.52
N TYR A 182 -76.73 -6.79 91.66
CA TYR A 182 -76.13 -7.31 90.42
C TYR A 182 -75.65 -6.18 89.49
N LEU A 183 -76.50 -5.19 89.19
CA LEU A 183 -76.14 -4.11 88.26
C LEU A 183 -75.02 -3.22 88.81
N CYS A 184 -74.99 -2.94 90.11
CA CYS A 184 -73.88 -2.23 90.76
C CYS A 184 -72.58 -3.03 90.74
N CYS A 185 -72.64 -4.33 90.97
CA CYS A 185 -71.45 -5.19 90.99
C CYS A 185 -70.88 -5.38 89.58
N GLN A 186 -71.72 -5.67 88.59
CA GLN A 186 -71.28 -6.06 87.25
C GLN A 186 -70.99 -4.87 86.33
N TYR A 187 -71.82 -3.81 86.37
CA TYR A 187 -71.73 -2.68 85.43
C TYR A 187 -71.30 -1.37 86.10
N HIS A 188 -71.07 -1.40 87.41
CA HIS A 188 -70.64 -0.24 88.19
C HIS A 188 -71.49 1.00 87.93
N ILE A 189 -72.81 0.83 87.80
CA ILE A 189 -73.75 1.92 87.49
C ILE A 189 -73.71 3.07 88.52
N HIS A 190 -73.19 2.82 89.73
CA HIS A 190 -72.94 3.85 90.74
C HIS A 190 -71.76 4.76 90.40
N GLU A 191 -70.85 4.38 89.51
CA GLU A 191 -69.68 5.17 89.09
C GLU A 191 -69.89 5.91 87.76
N VAL A 192 -71.06 5.79 87.14
CA VAL A 192 -71.34 6.35 85.82
C VAL A 192 -72.11 7.66 85.96
N PRO A 193 -71.46 8.83 85.85
CA PRO A 193 -72.16 10.11 85.91
C PRO A 193 -72.88 10.35 84.58
N VAL A 194 -74.12 10.83 84.67
CA VAL A 194 -74.99 11.11 83.54
C VAL A 194 -75.00 12.61 83.27
N GLY A 195 -74.62 12.98 82.06
CA GLY A 195 -74.50 14.35 81.58
C GLY A 195 -75.75 14.85 80.85
N THR A 196 -75.95 16.16 80.87
CA THR A 196 -76.88 16.85 79.95
C THR A 196 -76.17 17.27 78.65
N GLU A 197 -76.92 17.79 77.67
CA GLU A 197 -76.39 18.37 76.43
C GLU A 197 -75.29 19.41 76.68
N ARG A 198 -75.40 20.16 77.79
CA ARG A 198 -74.38 21.14 78.23
C ARG A 198 -73.00 20.50 78.49
N THR A 199 -72.97 19.23 78.92
CA THR A 199 -71.72 18.45 79.11
C THR A 199 -71.08 18.16 77.76
N ARG A 200 -71.90 17.71 76.81
CA ARG A 200 -71.48 17.41 75.44
C ARG A 200 -70.91 18.65 74.76
N GLU A 201 -71.60 19.78 74.85
CA GLU A 201 -71.14 21.07 74.30
C GLU A 201 -69.78 21.52 74.89
N LYS A 202 -69.57 21.32 76.20
CA LYS A 202 -68.29 21.67 76.85
C LYS A 202 -67.14 20.78 76.37
N ILE A 203 -67.37 19.47 76.24
CA ILE A 203 -66.38 18.52 75.73
C ILE A 203 -66.05 18.85 74.26
N GLU A 204 -67.06 19.10 73.43
CA GLU A 204 -66.88 19.46 72.03
C GLU A 204 -66.10 20.78 71.85
N ARG A 205 -66.38 21.78 72.68
CA ARG A 205 -65.66 23.06 72.66
C ARG A 205 -64.17 22.89 72.96
N GLU A 206 -63.81 22.03 73.89
CA GLU A 206 -62.41 21.79 74.26
C GLU A 206 -61.66 20.99 73.17
N ILE A 207 -62.30 19.99 72.57
CA ILE A 207 -61.73 19.26 71.43
C ILE A 207 -61.51 20.19 70.23
N ASN A 208 -62.47 21.08 69.94
CA ASN A 208 -62.33 22.06 68.86
C ASN A 208 -61.17 23.06 69.11
N ARG A 209 -60.95 23.51 70.35
CA ARG A 209 -59.79 24.35 70.70
C ARG A 209 -58.46 23.64 70.46
N LYS A 210 -58.35 22.37 70.88
CA LYS A 210 -57.14 21.57 70.65
C LYS A 210 -56.88 21.33 69.17
N LEU A 211 -57.93 21.06 68.39
CA LEU A 211 -57.83 20.92 66.93
C LEU A 211 -57.30 22.20 66.27
N GLN A 212 -57.80 23.38 66.66
CA GLN A 212 -57.31 24.67 66.14
C GLN A 212 -55.83 24.93 66.44
N ALA A 213 -55.36 24.58 67.65
CA ALA A 213 -53.96 24.71 68.03
C ALA A 213 -53.04 23.79 67.20
N VAL A 214 -53.45 22.52 66.99
CA VAL A 214 -52.71 21.56 66.16
C VAL A 214 -52.69 22.00 64.69
N GLU A 215 -53.80 22.55 64.18
CA GLU A 215 -53.90 23.04 62.80
C GLU A 215 -52.97 24.23 62.55
N SER A 216 -52.90 25.17 63.50
CA SER A 216 -51.97 26.31 63.43
C SER A 216 -50.50 25.85 63.45
N GLY A 217 -50.15 24.87 64.29
CA GLY A 217 -48.81 24.26 64.31
C GLY A 217 -48.45 23.55 63.00
N LEU A 218 -49.41 22.84 62.37
CA LEU A 218 -49.20 22.20 61.07
C LEU A 218 -48.95 23.20 59.94
N ILE A 219 -49.60 24.38 59.98
CA ILE A 219 -49.38 25.44 58.98
C ILE A 219 -47.96 25.99 59.11
N ALA A 220 -47.52 26.33 60.33
CA ALA A 220 -46.18 26.85 60.58
C ALA A 220 -45.09 25.86 60.14
N LEU A 221 -45.21 24.58 60.50
CA LEU A 221 -44.26 23.55 60.07
C LEU A 221 -44.23 23.37 58.54
N ARG A 222 -45.38 23.47 57.86
CA ARG A 222 -45.42 23.43 56.38
C ARG A 222 -44.70 24.60 55.74
N GLU A 223 -44.77 25.80 56.32
CA GLU A 223 -44.03 26.96 55.84
C GLU A 223 -42.53 26.79 56.05
N THR A 224 -42.10 26.32 57.23
CA THR A 224 -40.70 26.00 57.50
C THR A 224 -40.15 24.96 56.52
N ASN A 225 -40.91 23.88 56.26
CA ASN A 225 -40.49 22.84 55.30
C ASN A 225 -40.31 23.40 53.87
N LYS A 226 -41.21 24.30 53.42
CA LYS A 226 -41.06 24.98 52.12
C LYS A 226 -39.80 25.84 52.04
N HIS A 227 -39.45 26.55 53.11
CA HIS A 227 -38.22 27.35 53.15
C HIS A 227 -36.97 26.47 53.08
N LEU A 228 -36.96 25.35 53.81
CA LEU A 228 -35.85 24.38 53.77
C LEU A 228 -35.71 23.73 52.39
N GLU A 229 -36.82 23.42 51.70
CA GLU A 229 -36.81 22.92 50.33
C GLU A 229 -36.21 23.92 49.33
N HIS A 230 -36.57 25.20 49.45
CA HIS A 230 -35.99 26.22 48.60
C HIS A 230 -34.47 26.33 48.80
N LYS A 231 -34.03 26.32 50.06
CA LYS A 231 -32.61 26.39 50.43
C LYS A 231 -31.81 25.16 49.98
N ASP A 232 -32.35 23.94 50.10
CA ASP A 232 -31.72 22.72 49.56
C ASP A 232 -31.53 22.82 48.04
N ASN A 233 -32.55 23.27 47.31
CA ASN A 233 -32.49 23.45 45.87
C ASN A 233 -31.45 24.50 45.43
N GLU A 234 -31.39 25.65 46.10
CA GLU A 234 -30.36 26.67 45.82
C GLU A 234 -28.94 26.15 46.05
N LEU A 235 -28.70 25.42 47.14
CA LEU A 235 -27.41 24.83 47.45
C LEU A 235 -27.01 23.76 46.43
N ARG A 236 -27.97 22.93 45.95
CA ARG A 236 -27.72 21.98 44.85
C ARG A 236 -27.30 22.68 43.56
N GLN A 237 -27.97 23.77 43.20
CA GLN A 237 -27.64 24.53 41.99
C GLN A 237 -26.24 25.14 42.09
N LYS A 238 -25.92 25.81 43.20
CA LYS A 238 -24.58 26.37 43.45
C LYS A 238 -23.49 25.30 43.40
N LYS A 239 -23.74 24.12 43.98
CA LYS A 239 -22.81 22.97 43.92
C LYS A 239 -22.58 22.49 42.48
N LYS A 240 -23.63 22.42 41.66
CA LYS A 240 -23.55 22.02 40.25
C LYS A 240 -22.67 23.00 39.45
N GLU A 241 -22.91 24.29 39.58
CA GLU A 241 -22.15 25.34 38.88
C GLU A 241 -20.64 25.31 39.23
N LEU A 242 -20.30 25.11 40.51
CA LEU A 242 -18.91 24.98 40.94
C LEU A 242 -18.23 23.72 40.38
N LEU A 243 -18.97 22.61 40.29
CA LEU A 243 -18.45 21.34 39.76
C LEU A 243 -18.20 21.42 38.24
N GLU A 244 -19.09 22.09 37.50
CA GLU A 244 -18.94 22.37 36.06
C GLU A 244 -17.70 23.24 35.80
N ARG A 245 -17.50 24.31 36.58
CA ARG A 245 -16.30 25.16 36.50
C ARG A 245 -15.02 24.38 36.79
N LYS A 246 -15.01 23.54 37.83
CA LYS A 246 -13.86 22.67 38.17
C LYS A 246 -13.53 21.71 37.04
N THR A 247 -14.56 21.12 36.40
CA THR A 247 -14.38 20.18 35.30
C THR A 247 -13.84 20.87 34.05
N LYS A 248 -14.36 22.06 33.71
CA LYS A 248 -13.88 22.86 32.57
C LYS A 248 -12.40 23.25 32.74
N LYS A 249 -12.00 23.70 33.95
CA LYS A 249 -10.60 24.02 34.27
C LYS A 249 -9.67 22.81 34.02
N ARG A 250 -10.02 21.64 34.57
CA ARG A 250 -9.24 20.41 34.38
C ARG A 250 -9.11 19.98 32.91
N GLN A 251 -10.18 20.14 32.12
CA GLN A 251 -10.16 19.82 30.69
C GLN A 251 -9.23 20.75 29.90
N LEU A 252 -9.22 22.04 30.21
CA LEU A 252 -8.30 23.01 29.59
C LEU A 252 -6.85 22.70 29.97
N GLU A 253 -6.56 22.41 31.24
CA GLU A 253 -5.22 22.02 31.71
C GLU A 253 -4.70 20.76 30.99
N GLN A 254 -5.55 19.73 30.83
CA GLN A 254 -5.19 18.52 30.08
C GLN A 254 -4.90 18.81 28.60
N LYS A 255 -5.72 19.65 27.95
CA LYS A 255 -5.49 20.06 26.55
C LYS A 255 -4.17 20.81 26.40
N ILE A 256 -3.89 21.77 27.29
CA ILE A 256 -2.62 22.52 27.29
C ILE A 256 -1.43 21.57 27.48
N SER A 257 -1.50 20.67 28.47
CA SER A 257 -0.44 19.69 28.74
C SER A 257 -0.15 18.79 27.53
N SER A 258 -1.21 18.27 26.89
CA SER A 258 -1.05 17.44 25.69
C SER A 258 -0.40 18.19 24.52
N LYS A 259 -0.80 19.46 24.29
CA LYS A 259 -0.25 20.31 23.23
C LYS A 259 1.20 20.72 23.52
N LEU A 260 1.55 20.99 24.78
CA LEU A 260 2.94 21.22 25.20
C LEU A 260 3.82 19.98 24.97
N GLY A 261 3.30 18.79 25.23
CA GLY A 261 3.99 17.53 24.92
C GLY A 261 4.27 17.38 23.42
N SER A 262 3.26 17.61 22.59
CA SER A 262 3.41 17.58 21.12
C SER A 262 4.37 18.66 20.61
N LEU A 263 4.34 19.87 21.17
CA LEU A 263 5.26 20.95 20.84
C LEU A 263 6.71 20.56 21.13
N LYS A 264 6.97 19.99 22.31
CA LYS A 264 8.31 19.53 22.71
C LYS A 264 8.86 18.44 21.78
N LEU A 265 8.02 17.50 21.36
CA LEU A 265 8.42 16.47 20.38
C LEU A 265 8.77 17.09 19.02
N MET A 266 7.93 18.01 18.52
CA MET A 266 8.19 18.71 17.27
C MET A 266 9.46 19.57 17.33
N GLU A 267 9.76 20.18 18.48
CA GLU A 267 10.97 20.99 18.70
C GLU A 267 12.25 20.16 18.82
N GLN A 268 12.16 18.90 19.27
CA GLN A 268 13.31 17.98 19.34
C GLN A 268 13.67 17.37 17.99
N ASP A 269 12.68 17.15 17.12
CA ASP A 269 12.86 16.60 15.77
C ASP A 269 13.40 17.68 14.81
N THR A 270 14.63 18.09 15.05
CA THR A 270 15.34 19.09 14.23
C THR A 270 16.16 18.42 13.15
N CYS A 271 15.86 18.76 11.90
CA CYS A 271 16.73 18.43 10.78
C CYS A 271 17.88 19.45 10.76
N ASN A 272 19.13 19.01 10.86
CA ASN A 272 20.29 19.89 10.68
C ASN A 272 20.45 20.20 9.17
N LEU A 273 19.73 21.21 8.70
CA LEU A 273 19.75 21.64 7.31
C LEU A 273 21.15 22.06 6.84
N GLU A 274 21.96 22.69 7.71
CA GLU A 274 23.33 23.10 7.35
C GLU A 274 24.20 21.87 7.02
N GLU A 275 24.07 20.80 7.80
CA GLU A 275 24.83 19.57 7.57
C GLU A 275 24.37 18.84 6.30
N GLU A 276 23.07 18.80 6.02
CA GLU A 276 22.55 18.22 4.77
C GLU A 276 22.91 19.07 3.54
N GLU A 277 22.89 20.39 3.65
CA GLU A 277 23.36 21.30 2.61
C GLU A 277 24.86 21.13 2.35
N ARG A 278 25.67 21.01 3.42
CA ARG A 278 27.11 20.74 3.31
C ARG A 278 27.39 19.40 2.62
N LYS A 279 26.65 18.34 2.97
CA LYS A 279 26.75 17.02 2.30
C LYS A 279 26.36 17.10 0.83
N ALA A 280 25.25 17.76 0.51
CA ALA A 280 24.81 17.94 -0.87
C ALA A 280 25.83 18.75 -1.68
N SER A 281 26.34 19.86 -1.14
CA SER A 281 27.37 20.70 -1.75
C SER A 281 28.67 19.94 -2.01
N THR A 282 29.10 19.10 -1.07
CA THR A 282 30.29 18.25 -1.23
C THR A 282 30.10 17.24 -2.37
N LYS A 283 28.97 16.53 -2.40
CA LYS A 283 28.64 15.61 -3.51
C LYS A 283 28.53 16.31 -4.85
N ILE A 284 27.94 17.51 -4.90
CA ILE A 284 27.86 18.31 -6.13
C ILE A 284 29.26 18.69 -6.62
N LYS A 285 30.17 19.08 -5.72
CA LYS A 285 31.57 19.35 -6.07
C LYS A 285 32.26 18.12 -6.63
N GLU A 286 32.09 16.95 -6.01
CA GLU A 286 32.65 15.69 -6.51
C GLU A 286 32.13 15.34 -7.91
N ILE A 287 30.81 15.43 -8.14
CA ILE A 287 30.21 15.19 -9.44
C ILE A 287 30.73 16.19 -10.48
N ASN A 288 30.89 17.47 -10.11
CA ASN A 288 31.43 18.48 -11.01
C ASN A 288 32.91 18.21 -11.37
N VAL A 289 33.72 17.73 -10.42
CA VAL A 289 35.09 17.29 -10.69
C VAL A 289 35.12 16.11 -11.66
N GLN A 290 34.25 15.11 -11.46
CA GLN A 290 34.12 13.99 -12.39
C GLN A 290 33.66 14.44 -13.78
N LYS A 291 32.69 15.36 -13.85
CA LYS A 291 32.21 15.96 -15.10
C LYS A 291 33.35 16.67 -15.84
N ALA A 292 34.18 17.45 -15.15
CA ALA A 292 35.33 18.12 -15.75
C ALA A 292 36.36 17.12 -16.30
N LYS A 293 36.63 16.02 -15.58
CA LYS A 293 37.50 14.93 -16.07
C LYS A 293 36.94 14.31 -17.34
N LEU A 294 35.66 13.93 -17.34
CA LEU A 294 34.98 13.36 -18.51
C LEU A 294 34.98 14.30 -19.72
N VAL A 295 34.74 15.60 -19.50
CA VAL A 295 34.81 16.60 -20.58
C VAL A 295 36.23 16.70 -21.15
N THR A 296 37.25 16.61 -20.29
CA THR A 296 38.66 16.62 -20.72
C THR A 296 39.00 15.37 -21.55
N GLU A 297 38.58 14.20 -21.09
CA GLU A 297 38.72 12.93 -21.82
C GLU A 297 37.98 12.97 -23.17
N LEU A 298 36.73 13.44 -23.19
CA LEU A 298 35.95 13.61 -24.42
C LEU A 298 36.65 14.57 -25.40
N THR A 299 37.19 15.69 -24.91
CA THR A 299 37.91 16.66 -25.73
C THR A 299 39.16 16.03 -26.33
N ASN A 300 39.90 15.22 -25.56
CA ASN A 300 41.07 14.50 -26.07
C ASN A 300 40.67 13.44 -27.09
N LEU A 301 39.57 12.71 -26.87
CA LEU A 301 39.04 11.76 -27.85
C LEU A 301 38.61 12.45 -29.14
N ILE A 302 37.97 13.62 -29.06
CA ILE A 302 37.62 14.43 -30.23
C ILE A 302 38.88 14.84 -30.99
N LYS A 303 39.92 15.33 -30.30
CA LYS A 303 41.22 15.66 -30.92
C LYS A 303 41.86 14.46 -31.63
N ASN A 304 41.81 13.29 -31.01
CA ASN A 304 42.34 12.07 -31.62
C ASN A 304 41.50 11.67 -32.85
N CYS A 305 40.18 11.77 -32.75
CA CYS A 305 39.26 11.46 -33.85
C CYS A 305 39.46 12.42 -35.03
N THR A 306 39.65 13.71 -34.79
CA THR A 306 39.91 14.69 -35.85
C THR A 306 41.27 14.45 -36.50
N ALA A 307 42.31 14.13 -35.73
CA ALA A 307 43.62 13.76 -36.27
C ALA A 307 43.55 12.51 -37.15
N LEU A 308 42.86 11.47 -36.69
CA LEU A 308 42.63 10.25 -37.48
C LEU A 308 41.77 10.52 -38.73
N HIS A 309 40.80 11.44 -38.65
CA HIS A 309 40.00 11.83 -39.81
C HIS A 309 40.84 12.56 -40.87
N ILE A 310 41.75 13.43 -40.45
CA ILE A 310 42.72 14.08 -41.35
C ILE A 310 43.58 13.02 -42.05
N GLN A 311 44.13 12.06 -41.30
CA GLN A 311 44.91 10.95 -41.87
C GLN A 311 44.07 10.11 -42.85
N LYS A 312 42.80 9.84 -42.53
CA LYS A 312 41.88 9.14 -43.44
C LYS A 312 41.67 9.91 -44.74
N VAL A 313 41.46 11.22 -44.67
CA VAL A 313 41.27 12.05 -45.87
C VAL A 313 42.54 12.08 -46.71
N ASP A 314 43.71 12.19 -46.08
CA ASP A 314 45.00 12.13 -46.77
C ASP A 314 45.19 10.78 -47.50
N LEU A 315 44.91 9.66 -46.82
CA LEU A 315 44.93 8.33 -47.43
C LEU A 315 43.93 8.19 -48.59
N ILE A 316 42.74 8.79 -48.49
CA ILE A 316 41.76 8.80 -49.59
C ILE A 316 42.29 9.59 -50.79
N LEU A 317 42.91 10.74 -50.55
CA LEU A 317 43.53 11.54 -51.61
C LEU A 317 44.68 10.78 -52.28
N GLN A 318 45.57 10.19 -51.50
CA GLN A 318 46.65 9.34 -52.00
C GLN A 318 46.09 8.17 -52.83
N ASN A 319 45.07 7.47 -52.33
CA ASN A 319 44.42 6.38 -53.05
C ASN A 319 43.77 6.87 -54.35
N THR A 320 43.16 8.05 -54.36
CA THR A 320 42.58 8.65 -55.58
C THR A 320 43.66 8.98 -56.61
N THR A 321 44.81 9.48 -56.17
CA THR A 321 45.98 9.71 -57.03
C THR A 321 46.51 8.40 -57.61
N VAL A 322 46.67 7.37 -56.77
CA VAL A 322 47.10 6.05 -57.23
C VAL A 322 46.09 5.43 -58.20
N ILE A 323 44.79 5.62 -57.99
CA ILE A 323 43.74 5.17 -58.91
C ILE A 323 43.83 5.92 -60.26
N SER A 324 44.08 7.23 -60.25
CA SER A 324 44.19 7.98 -61.51
C SER A 324 45.46 7.60 -62.27
N GLU A 325 46.58 7.40 -61.58
CA GLU A 325 47.82 6.86 -62.15
C GLU A 325 47.63 5.44 -62.69
N LYS A 326 46.91 4.57 -61.96
CA LYS A 326 46.53 3.24 -62.40
C LYS A 326 45.72 3.32 -63.70
N ASN A 327 44.67 4.14 -63.74
CA ASN A 327 43.82 4.28 -64.93
C ASN A 327 44.62 4.81 -66.13
N LYS A 328 45.57 5.72 -65.89
CA LYS A 328 46.48 6.21 -66.93
C LYS A 328 47.40 5.09 -67.44
N LEU A 329 48.01 4.33 -66.53
CA LEU A 329 48.82 3.16 -66.87
C LEU A 329 48.02 2.08 -67.61
N GLU A 330 46.76 1.83 -67.23
CA GLU A 330 45.86 0.91 -67.95
C GLU A 330 45.56 1.41 -69.35
N SER A 331 45.30 2.71 -69.53
CA SER A 331 45.09 3.32 -70.85
C SER A 331 46.35 3.24 -71.71
N ASP A 332 47.51 3.57 -71.14
CA ASP A 332 48.80 3.49 -71.82
C ASP A 332 49.13 2.03 -72.18
N TYR A 333 48.83 1.08 -71.28
CA TYR A 333 48.97 -0.35 -71.54
C TYR A 333 48.08 -0.81 -72.68
N MET A 334 46.79 -0.43 -72.70
CA MET A 334 45.87 -0.78 -73.79
C MET A 334 46.37 -0.22 -75.13
N ALA A 335 46.85 1.02 -75.16
CA ALA A 335 47.42 1.63 -76.35
C ALA A 335 48.70 0.90 -76.82
N THR A 336 49.65 0.65 -75.91
CA THR A 336 50.89 -0.08 -76.23
C THR A 336 50.63 -1.52 -76.64
N SER A 337 49.68 -2.21 -76.01
CA SER A 337 49.28 -3.58 -76.37
C SER A 337 48.66 -3.63 -77.76
N SER A 338 47.83 -2.65 -78.12
CA SER A 338 47.31 -2.50 -79.48
C SER A 338 48.43 -2.24 -80.48
N GLN A 339 49.38 -1.34 -80.15
CA GLN A 339 50.53 -1.04 -81.02
C GLN A 339 51.44 -2.25 -81.18
N LEU A 340 51.69 -3.00 -80.10
CA LEU A 340 52.46 -4.23 -80.10
C LEU A 340 51.84 -5.26 -81.04
N ARG A 341 50.52 -5.43 -81.01
CA ARG A 341 49.81 -6.30 -81.98
C ARG A 341 50.06 -5.91 -83.44
N ILE A 342 50.05 -4.61 -83.73
CA ILE A 342 50.32 -4.09 -85.09
C ILE A 342 51.79 -4.32 -85.47
N THR A 343 52.73 -4.12 -84.55
CA THR A 343 54.16 -4.37 -84.77
C THR A 343 54.45 -5.87 -84.89
N GLU A 344 53.80 -6.74 -84.11
CA GLU A 344 53.89 -8.20 -84.24
C GLU A 344 53.41 -8.66 -85.62
N GLN A 345 52.31 -8.09 -86.13
CA GLN A 345 51.85 -8.34 -87.49
C GLN A 345 52.87 -7.88 -88.54
N HIS A 346 53.41 -6.66 -88.41
CA HIS A 346 54.48 -6.18 -89.29
C HIS A 346 55.73 -7.06 -89.21
N PHE A 347 56.09 -7.54 -88.02
CA PHE A 347 57.23 -8.44 -87.83
C PHE A 347 57.01 -9.75 -88.59
N ILE A 348 55.81 -10.34 -88.48
CA ILE A 348 55.45 -11.54 -89.24
C ILE A 348 55.57 -11.27 -90.75
N GLU A 349 55.01 -10.16 -91.24
CA GLU A 349 55.11 -9.77 -92.66
C GLU A 349 56.55 -9.55 -93.13
N LEU A 350 57.40 -8.96 -92.29
CA LEU A 350 58.80 -8.71 -92.57
C LEU A 350 59.63 -9.99 -92.55
N ASP A 351 59.38 -10.94 -91.64
CA ASP A 351 60.04 -12.25 -91.67
C ASP A 351 59.61 -13.04 -92.92
N GLU A 352 58.34 -12.99 -93.30
CA GLU A 352 57.87 -13.57 -94.57
C GLU A 352 58.57 -12.94 -95.78
N ASN A 353 58.70 -11.61 -95.81
CA ASN A 353 59.42 -10.89 -96.87
C ASN A 353 60.90 -11.23 -96.88
N ARG A 354 61.56 -11.29 -95.71
CA ARG A 354 62.94 -11.73 -95.54
C ARG A 354 63.12 -13.11 -96.14
N GLN A 355 62.30 -14.08 -95.75
CA GLN A 355 62.35 -15.45 -96.26
C GLN A 355 62.18 -15.48 -97.80
N ARG A 356 61.22 -14.72 -98.34
CA ARG A 356 60.98 -14.59 -99.78
C ARG A 356 62.18 -14.00 -100.53
N LEU A 357 62.81 -12.96 -99.99
CA LEU A 357 63.98 -12.32 -100.57
C LEU A 357 65.21 -13.23 -100.53
N LEU A 358 65.42 -13.92 -99.41
CA LEU A 358 66.49 -14.89 -99.23
C LEU A 358 66.36 -16.02 -100.26
N GLN A 359 65.13 -16.47 -100.53
CA GLN A 359 64.83 -17.43 -101.59
C GLN A 359 65.14 -16.86 -102.99
N LYS A 360 64.74 -15.62 -103.27
CA LYS A 360 65.03 -14.95 -104.56
C LYS A 360 66.53 -14.71 -104.77
N CYS A 361 67.27 -14.33 -103.74
CA CYS A 361 68.73 -14.20 -103.77
C CYS A 361 69.41 -15.55 -104.03
N LYS A 362 68.95 -16.64 -103.40
CA LYS A 362 69.41 -18.00 -103.72
C LYS A 362 69.17 -18.36 -105.20
N GLU A 363 67.99 -18.03 -105.74
CA GLU A 363 67.66 -18.27 -107.16
C GLU A 363 68.50 -17.42 -108.12
N LEU A 364 68.68 -16.13 -107.84
CA LEU A 364 69.51 -15.23 -108.64
C LEU A 364 70.98 -15.66 -108.60
N MET A 365 71.51 -16.04 -107.44
CA MET A 365 72.85 -16.62 -107.34
C MET A 365 72.98 -17.91 -108.14
N LYS A 366 71.96 -18.78 -108.13
CA LYS A 366 71.96 -20.00 -108.96
C LYS A 366 71.96 -19.67 -110.45
N ARG A 367 71.16 -18.68 -110.90
CA ARG A 367 71.12 -18.21 -112.29
C ARG A 367 72.43 -17.54 -112.72
N ALA A 368 72.99 -16.64 -111.90
CA ALA A 368 74.26 -15.98 -112.18
C ALA A 368 75.41 -16.99 -112.30
N ARG A 369 75.45 -18.00 -111.41
CA ARG A 369 76.41 -19.11 -111.51
C ARG A 369 76.24 -19.93 -112.79
N GLN A 370 74.99 -20.17 -113.23
CA GLN A 370 74.69 -20.89 -114.48
C GLN A 370 75.06 -20.10 -115.73
N VAL A 371 74.82 -18.78 -115.76
CA VAL A 371 75.13 -17.93 -116.92
C VAL A 371 76.63 -17.70 -117.07
N CYS A 372 77.37 -17.58 -115.97
CA CYS A 372 78.79 -17.22 -116.01
C CYS A 372 79.78 -18.40 -116.02
N ASN A 373 79.36 -19.62 -115.69
CA ASN A 373 80.22 -20.83 -115.73
C ASN A 373 81.53 -20.69 -114.90
N LEU A 374 81.47 -20.03 -113.73
CA LEU A 374 82.63 -19.65 -112.89
C LEU A 374 82.86 -20.61 -111.70
N GLY A 375 84.14 -20.83 -111.35
CA GLY A 375 84.61 -21.51 -110.14
C GLY A 375 84.78 -20.58 -108.92
N ALA A 376 85.09 -21.15 -107.75
CA ALA A 376 84.87 -20.55 -106.41
C ALA A 376 85.62 -19.24 -106.05
N GLU A 377 86.56 -18.73 -106.86
CA GLU A 377 87.43 -17.59 -106.49
C GLU A 377 87.68 -16.57 -107.62
N GLN A 378 86.75 -16.40 -108.56
CA GLN A 378 86.85 -15.30 -109.54
C GLN A 378 85.96 -14.12 -109.17
N THR A 379 86.53 -12.91 -109.28
CA THR A 379 85.86 -11.64 -108.99
C THR A 379 84.72 -11.35 -109.96
N VAL A 380 83.62 -10.85 -109.39
CA VAL A 380 82.32 -10.70 -110.05
C VAL A 380 82.39 -9.63 -111.16
N PRO A 381 81.89 -9.91 -112.38
CA PRO A 381 81.81 -8.92 -113.46
C PRO A 381 80.94 -7.70 -113.10
N GLN A 382 81.26 -6.55 -113.69
CA GLN A 382 80.65 -5.24 -113.44
C GLN A 382 79.11 -5.20 -113.64
N GLU A 383 78.55 -6.17 -114.34
CA GLU A 383 77.10 -6.35 -114.59
C GLU A 383 76.30 -6.80 -113.36
N TYR A 384 76.96 -7.36 -112.33
CA TYR A 384 76.28 -7.91 -111.14
C TYR A 384 76.49 -7.07 -109.87
N GLN A 385 77.14 -5.90 -109.98
CA GLN A 385 77.37 -4.97 -108.86
C GLN A 385 76.06 -4.58 -108.13
N THR A 386 74.97 -4.45 -108.88
CA THR A 386 73.64 -4.10 -108.37
C THR A 386 73.07 -5.15 -107.43
N VAL A 387 73.33 -6.44 -107.70
CA VAL A 387 72.83 -7.57 -106.90
C VAL A 387 73.57 -7.68 -105.57
N VAL A 388 74.86 -7.38 -105.56
CA VAL A 388 75.67 -7.35 -104.32
C VAL A 388 75.21 -6.21 -103.42
N VAL A 389 75.01 -4.99 -103.95
CA VAL A 389 74.49 -3.85 -103.18
C VAL A 389 73.10 -4.13 -102.60
N GLU A 390 72.22 -4.79 -103.36
CA GLU A 390 70.89 -5.17 -102.89
C GLU A 390 70.93 -6.27 -101.81
N TYR A 391 71.93 -7.17 -101.86
CA TYR A 391 72.17 -8.15 -100.81
C TYR A 391 72.64 -7.49 -99.51
N THR A 392 73.64 -6.59 -99.57
CA THR A 392 74.18 -5.91 -98.38
C THR A 392 73.10 -5.08 -97.69
N LYS A 393 72.27 -4.36 -98.46
CA LYS A 393 71.17 -3.57 -97.93
C LYS A 393 70.14 -4.44 -97.18
N ARG A 394 69.85 -5.64 -97.70
CA ARG A 394 68.92 -6.57 -97.04
C ARG A 394 69.52 -7.21 -95.80
N GLU A 395 70.82 -7.45 -95.79
CA GLU A 395 71.52 -7.97 -94.60
C GLU A 395 71.43 -6.96 -93.45
N GLU A 396 71.62 -5.66 -93.74
CA GLU A 396 71.42 -4.57 -92.79
C GLU A 396 69.95 -4.46 -92.30
N GLU A 397 68.96 -4.58 -93.21
CA GLU A 397 67.53 -4.56 -92.83
C GLU A 397 67.18 -5.74 -91.88
N ILE A 398 67.72 -6.93 -92.12
CA ILE A 398 67.49 -8.10 -91.26
C ILE A 398 68.09 -7.89 -89.87
N GLU A 399 69.28 -7.33 -89.80
CA GLU A 399 69.97 -7.07 -88.53
C GLU A 399 69.19 -6.05 -87.68
N GLN A 400 68.68 -4.98 -88.31
CA GLN A 400 67.83 -3.98 -87.66
C GLN A 400 66.55 -4.59 -87.06
N LEU A 401 65.84 -5.41 -87.83
CA LEU A 401 64.60 -6.06 -87.39
C LEU A 401 64.83 -7.08 -86.27
N THR A 402 65.97 -7.77 -86.31
CA THR A 402 66.35 -8.73 -85.28
C THR A 402 66.59 -8.04 -83.95
N GLU A 403 67.17 -6.84 -83.96
CA GLU A 403 67.40 -6.06 -82.74
C GLU A 403 66.09 -5.42 -82.21
N GLU A 404 65.22 -4.94 -83.09
CA GLU A 404 63.90 -4.43 -82.70
C GLU A 404 63.03 -5.52 -82.02
N LEU A 405 63.09 -6.75 -82.53
CA LEU A 405 62.44 -7.91 -81.91
C LEU A 405 62.91 -8.18 -80.49
N LYS A 406 64.22 -8.12 -80.25
CA LYS A 406 64.78 -8.35 -78.92
C LYS A 406 64.23 -7.32 -77.94
N ILE A 407 64.17 -6.06 -78.33
CA ILE A 407 63.65 -4.97 -77.50
C ILE A 407 62.17 -5.23 -77.16
N LYS A 408 61.35 -5.56 -78.16
CA LYS A 408 59.92 -5.83 -77.96
C LYS A 408 59.66 -7.05 -77.08
N LYS A 409 60.50 -8.09 -77.18
CA LYS A 409 60.42 -9.27 -76.32
C LYS A 409 60.66 -8.94 -74.85
N VAL A 410 61.69 -8.14 -74.55
CA VAL A 410 61.98 -7.67 -73.19
C VAL A 410 60.81 -6.84 -72.62
N GLU A 411 60.17 -6.03 -73.46
CA GLU A 411 59.00 -5.23 -73.07
C GLU A 411 57.79 -6.11 -72.69
N LEU A 412 57.52 -7.17 -73.46
CA LEU A 412 56.42 -8.11 -73.21
C LEU A 412 56.62 -8.89 -71.90
N ASP A 413 57.83 -9.37 -71.64
CA ASP A 413 58.14 -10.09 -70.40
C ASP A 413 57.94 -9.20 -69.17
N LYS A 414 58.28 -7.92 -69.27
CA LYS A 414 58.04 -6.93 -68.21
C LYS A 414 56.55 -6.71 -67.92
N TYR A 415 55.71 -6.67 -68.95
CA TYR A 415 54.26 -6.53 -68.76
C TYR A 415 53.64 -7.76 -68.07
N ARG A 416 54.07 -8.97 -68.43
CA ARG A 416 53.61 -10.20 -67.76
C ARG A 416 53.95 -10.23 -66.28
N GLU A 417 55.16 -9.81 -65.93
CA GLU A 417 55.60 -9.73 -64.54
C GLU A 417 54.73 -8.75 -63.74
N ASN A 418 54.45 -7.57 -64.29
CA ASN A 418 53.59 -6.56 -63.64
C ASN A 418 52.17 -7.09 -63.36
N ILE A 419 51.55 -7.79 -64.32
CA ILE A 419 50.22 -8.37 -64.15
C ILE A 419 50.21 -9.41 -63.02
N SER A 420 51.22 -10.28 -62.96
CA SER A 420 51.34 -11.28 -61.89
C SER A 420 51.44 -10.62 -60.51
N GLN A 421 52.23 -9.55 -60.39
CA GLN A 421 52.39 -8.83 -59.12
C GLN A 421 51.07 -8.19 -58.65
N VAL A 422 50.27 -7.64 -59.57
CA VAL A 422 48.96 -7.06 -59.23
C VAL A 422 47.97 -8.15 -58.79
N LYS A 423 47.94 -9.29 -59.49
CA LYS A 423 47.09 -10.45 -59.13
C LYS A 423 47.39 -10.92 -57.71
N GLU A 424 48.65 -11.10 -57.35
CA GLU A 424 49.05 -11.56 -56.02
C GLU A 424 48.69 -10.57 -54.91
N ARG A 425 48.85 -9.26 -55.15
CA ARG A 425 48.47 -8.21 -54.18
C ARG A 425 46.99 -8.20 -53.84
N TRP A 426 46.12 -8.63 -54.75
CA TRP A 426 44.67 -8.74 -54.50
C TRP A 426 44.28 -10.12 -53.95
N LEU A 427 44.79 -11.20 -54.54
CA LEU A 427 44.36 -12.56 -54.24
C LEU A 427 44.80 -13.02 -52.84
N ASN A 428 46.01 -12.65 -52.40
CA ASN A 428 46.54 -13.10 -51.11
C ASN A 428 45.73 -12.52 -49.92
N PRO A 429 45.46 -11.21 -49.83
CA PRO A 429 44.60 -10.67 -48.78
C PRO A 429 43.18 -11.26 -48.77
N LEU A 430 42.62 -11.54 -49.96
CA LEU A 430 41.31 -12.17 -50.08
C LEU A 430 41.33 -13.60 -49.53
N LYS A 431 42.34 -14.41 -49.90
CA LYS A 431 42.54 -15.76 -49.35
C LYS A 431 42.70 -15.74 -47.83
N GLU A 432 43.50 -14.83 -47.30
CA GLU A 432 43.66 -14.67 -45.85
C GLU A 432 42.36 -14.31 -45.13
N LEU A 433 41.53 -13.45 -45.73
CA LEU A 433 40.23 -13.09 -45.16
C LEU A 433 39.28 -14.30 -45.13
N VAL A 434 39.22 -15.04 -46.24
CA VAL A 434 38.39 -16.25 -46.33
C VAL A 434 38.86 -17.31 -45.34
N GLU A 435 40.16 -17.48 -45.16
CA GLU A 435 40.71 -18.42 -44.18
C GLU A 435 40.30 -18.05 -42.75
N LYS A 436 40.36 -16.76 -42.38
CA LYS A 436 39.87 -16.28 -41.07
C LYS A 436 38.38 -16.57 -40.86
N ILE A 437 37.57 -16.47 -41.90
CA ILE A 437 36.14 -16.85 -41.85
C ILE A 437 36.02 -18.36 -41.66
N ASN A 438 36.79 -19.13 -42.43
CA ASN A 438 36.80 -20.59 -42.40
C ASN A 438 37.17 -21.15 -41.02
N GLU A 439 38.20 -20.61 -40.36
CA GLU A 439 38.61 -21.01 -39.00
C GLU A 439 37.45 -20.85 -38.00
N LYS A 440 36.77 -19.71 -38.05
CA LYS A 440 35.63 -19.41 -37.16
C LYS A 440 34.42 -20.28 -37.46
N PHE A 441 34.10 -20.44 -38.75
CA PHE A 441 33.00 -21.28 -39.21
C PHE A 441 33.22 -22.74 -38.81
N SER A 442 34.42 -23.27 -39.04
CA SER A 442 34.83 -24.63 -38.69
C SER A 442 34.75 -24.87 -37.17
N TYR A 443 35.22 -23.90 -36.37
CA TYR A 443 35.11 -23.94 -34.91
C TYR A 443 33.65 -24.02 -34.44
N PHE A 444 32.78 -23.19 -35.02
CA PHE A 444 31.36 -23.18 -34.71
C PHE A 444 30.68 -24.50 -35.11
N PHE A 445 30.95 -25.04 -36.29
CA PHE A 445 30.43 -26.33 -36.72
C PHE A 445 30.90 -27.50 -35.83
N SER A 446 32.19 -27.50 -35.47
CA SER A 446 32.78 -28.52 -34.59
C SER A 446 32.12 -28.53 -33.21
N SER A 447 31.75 -27.36 -32.69
CA SER A 447 31.02 -27.23 -31.42
C SER A 447 29.64 -27.89 -31.45
N MET A 448 29.03 -28.03 -32.64
CA MET A 448 27.78 -28.76 -32.83
C MET A 448 27.98 -30.26 -33.13
N GLN A 449 29.21 -30.78 -33.08
CA GLN A 449 29.56 -32.14 -33.53
C GLN A 449 29.36 -32.37 -35.04
N CYS A 450 29.40 -31.28 -35.82
CA CYS A 450 29.31 -31.29 -37.27
C CYS A 450 30.62 -30.75 -37.87
N ALA A 451 30.79 -30.82 -39.19
CA ALA A 451 31.91 -30.19 -39.89
C ALA A 451 31.41 -29.23 -40.97
N GLY A 452 32.10 -28.13 -41.15
CA GLY A 452 31.78 -27.13 -42.16
C GLY A 452 33.04 -26.40 -42.61
N GLU A 453 33.14 -26.11 -43.90
CA GLU A 453 34.26 -25.43 -44.52
C GLU A 453 33.76 -24.30 -45.42
N VAL A 454 34.53 -23.21 -45.48
CA VAL A 454 34.32 -22.08 -46.39
C VAL A 454 35.59 -21.86 -47.19
N ASP A 455 35.49 -21.84 -48.52
CA ASP A 455 36.63 -21.63 -49.40
C ASP A 455 36.29 -20.70 -50.57
N LEU A 456 37.33 -20.12 -51.17
CA LEU A 456 37.24 -19.28 -52.36
C LEU A 456 37.32 -20.18 -53.61
N HIS A 457 36.24 -20.22 -54.39
CA HIS A 457 36.10 -21.09 -55.55
C HIS A 457 36.14 -20.31 -56.87
N THR A 458 36.87 -20.84 -57.85
CA THR A 458 36.84 -20.45 -59.28
C THR A 458 37.20 -21.66 -60.16
N GLU A 459 36.71 -21.70 -61.40
CA GLU A 459 37.10 -22.71 -62.40
C GLU A 459 38.39 -22.33 -63.14
N ASN A 460 38.61 -21.02 -63.35
CA ASN A 460 39.76 -20.46 -64.03
C ASN A 460 40.29 -19.25 -63.25
N GLU A 461 41.60 -19.21 -62.98
CA GLU A 461 42.19 -18.17 -62.14
C GLU A 461 42.18 -16.77 -62.78
N GLU A 462 42.03 -16.69 -64.10
CA GLU A 462 41.99 -15.42 -64.85
C GLU A 462 40.57 -14.84 -64.99
N ASP A 463 39.53 -15.62 -64.69
CA ASP A 463 38.13 -15.19 -64.76
C ASP A 463 37.70 -14.56 -63.43
N TYR A 464 38.16 -13.33 -63.18
CA TYR A 464 37.93 -12.62 -61.91
C TYR A 464 36.46 -12.50 -61.50
N ASP A 465 35.54 -12.39 -62.46
CA ASP A 465 34.10 -12.28 -62.23
C ASP A 465 33.45 -13.60 -61.76
N LYS A 466 34.17 -14.72 -61.89
CA LYS A 466 33.69 -16.07 -61.53
C LYS A 466 34.13 -16.51 -60.13
N TYR A 467 34.93 -15.70 -59.43
CA TYR A 467 35.30 -15.98 -58.05
C TYR A 467 34.07 -15.92 -57.13
N GLY A 468 33.85 -16.97 -56.37
CA GLY A 468 32.72 -17.09 -55.44
C GLY A 468 33.13 -17.71 -54.11
N ILE A 469 32.30 -17.47 -53.09
CA ILE A 469 32.45 -18.14 -51.78
C ILE A 469 31.65 -19.44 -51.83
N ARG A 470 32.34 -20.56 -51.60
CA ARG A 470 31.74 -21.88 -51.52
C ARG A 470 31.65 -22.33 -50.06
N ILE A 471 30.44 -22.74 -49.65
CA ILE A 471 30.18 -23.25 -48.30
C ILE A 471 29.89 -24.74 -48.41
N ARG A 472 30.66 -25.57 -47.70
CA ARG A 472 30.52 -27.02 -47.65
C ARG A 472 30.21 -27.46 -46.23
N VAL A 473 29.26 -28.37 -46.05
CA VAL A 473 28.79 -28.78 -44.71
C VAL A 473 28.57 -30.28 -44.62
N LYS A 474 28.72 -30.81 -43.40
CA LYS A 474 28.54 -32.21 -43.03
C LYS A 474 27.88 -32.30 -41.65
N PHE A 475 26.64 -32.80 -41.62
CA PHE A 475 25.83 -32.94 -40.40
C PHE A 475 25.88 -34.33 -39.77
N ARG A 476 26.28 -35.36 -40.53
CA ARG A 476 26.37 -36.74 -40.05
C ARG A 476 27.77 -37.27 -40.27
N SER A 477 28.30 -38.03 -39.32
CA SER A 477 29.63 -38.64 -39.43
C SER A 477 29.77 -39.53 -40.67
N SER A 478 28.69 -40.17 -41.11
CA SER A 478 28.61 -41.08 -42.25
C SER A 478 28.56 -40.40 -43.63
N THR A 479 28.33 -39.09 -43.72
CA THR A 479 28.24 -38.38 -45.01
C THR A 479 29.55 -37.66 -45.35
N GLN A 480 29.76 -37.32 -46.62
CA GLN A 480 30.87 -36.46 -47.03
C GLN A 480 30.50 -34.99 -46.85
N LEU A 481 31.50 -34.10 -46.95
CA LEU A 481 31.25 -32.66 -47.04
C LEU A 481 30.59 -32.37 -48.39
N HIS A 482 29.39 -31.82 -48.37
CA HIS A 482 28.66 -31.42 -49.56
C HIS A 482 28.48 -29.92 -49.60
N GLU A 483 28.52 -29.36 -50.81
CA GLU A 483 28.21 -27.95 -51.03
C GLU A 483 26.76 -27.65 -50.60
N LEU A 484 26.57 -26.51 -49.95
CA LEU A 484 25.29 -26.06 -49.46
C LEU A 484 24.40 -25.68 -50.65
N THR A 485 23.56 -26.62 -51.08
CA THR A 485 22.68 -26.48 -52.24
C THR A 485 21.23 -26.72 -51.82
N PRO A 486 20.23 -26.16 -52.53
CA PRO A 486 18.83 -26.36 -52.17
C PRO A 486 18.36 -27.83 -52.16
N HIS A 487 19.08 -28.73 -52.84
CA HIS A 487 18.64 -30.09 -53.13
C HIS A 487 19.21 -31.17 -52.19
N HIS A 488 20.31 -30.90 -51.47
CA HIS A 488 21.02 -31.93 -50.69
C HIS A 488 20.80 -31.83 -49.18
N GLN A 489 20.49 -30.64 -48.65
CA GLN A 489 20.34 -30.40 -47.22
C GLN A 489 18.88 -30.09 -46.86
N SER A 490 18.46 -30.51 -45.67
CA SER A 490 17.14 -30.16 -45.14
C SER A 490 17.02 -28.65 -44.87
N GLY A 491 15.78 -28.13 -44.82
CA GLY A 491 15.55 -26.72 -44.50
C GLY A 491 16.18 -26.28 -43.18
N GLY A 492 16.13 -27.12 -42.15
CA GLY A 492 16.78 -26.85 -40.85
C GLY A 492 18.30 -26.79 -40.94
N GLU A 493 18.93 -27.74 -41.62
CA GLU A 493 20.39 -27.76 -41.81
C GLU A 493 20.89 -26.54 -42.60
N ARG A 494 20.10 -26.08 -43.59
CA ARG A 494 20.41 -24.86 -44.33
C ARG A 494 20.36 -23.62 -43.44
N SER A 495 19.33 -23.49 -42.61
CA SER A 495 19.18 -22.40 -41.65
C SER A 495 20.34 -22.37 -40.66
N VAL A 496 20.72 -23.53 -40.10
CA VAL A 496 21.86 -23.65 -39.18
C VAL A 496 23.17 -23.25 -39.86
N SER A 497 23.44 -23.76 -41.06
CA SER A 497 24.66 -23.46 -41.81
C SER A 497 24.79 -21.97 -42.11
N THR A 498 23.69 -21.36 -42.55
CA THR A 498 23.63 -19.92 -42.86
C THR A 498 23.87 -19.10 -41.60
N MET A 499 23.27 -19.50 -40.49
CA MET A 499 23.43 -18.79 -39.22
C MET A 499 24.87 -18.84 -38.71
N LEU A 500 25.49 -20.02 -38.69
CA LEU A 500 26.89 -20.14 -38.26
C LEU A 500 27.85 -19.38 -39.16
N TYR A 501 27.56 -19.30 -40.46
CA TYR A 501 28.33 -18.47 -41.40
C TYR A 501 28.20 -16.97 -41.08
N LEU A 502 26.98 -16.50 -40.84
CA LEU A 502 26.74 -15.11 -40.41
C LEU A 502 27.44 -14.80 -39.08
N MET A 503 27.46 -15.73 -38.12
CA MET A 503 28.20 -15.56 -36.87
C MET A 503 29.71 -15.43 -37.10
N ALA A 504 30.29 -16.27 -37.97
CA ALA A 504 31.71 -16.21 -38.32
C ALA A 504 32.08 -14.85 -38.93
N LEU A 505 31.25 -14.35 -39.85
CA LEU A 505 31.41 -13.01 -40.42
C LEU A 505 31.27 -11.90 -39.37
N GLN A 506 30.35 -12.05 -38.42
CA GLN A 506 30.12 -11.05 -37.38
C GLN A 506 31.26 -10.94 -36.38
N GLU A 507 31.97 -12.04 -36.06
CA GLU A 507 33.16 -11.99 -35.17
C GLU A 507 34.32 -11.20 -35.79
N LEU A 508 34.42 -11.13 -37.12
CA LEU A 508 35.47 -10.35 -37.81
C LEU A 508 35.14 -8.86 -37.88
N ASN A 509 33.87 -8.50 -37.77
CA ASN A 509 33.41 -7.11 -37.84
C ASN A 509 33.37 -6.47 -36.46
N ARG A 510 33.85 -5.23 -36.33
CA ARG A 510 33.71 -4.42 -35.10
C ARG A 510 32.58 -3.41 -35.27
N CYS A 511 31.39 -3.78 -34.80
CA CYS A 511 30.23 -2.88 -34.74
C CYS A 511 29.96 -2.46 -33.28
N PRO A 512 29.36 -1.30 -32.99
CA PRO A 512 29.01 -0.91 -31.61
C PRO A 512 27.87 -1.75 -31.02
N PHE A 513 26.87 -2.10 -31.85
CA PHE A 513 25.77 -3.00 -31.47
C PHE A 513 25.33 -3.86 -32.66
N ARG A 514 24.62 -4.96 -32.38
CA ARG A 514 24.02 -5.87 -33.36
C ARG A 514 22.59 -6.18 -32.96
N VAL A 515 21.69 -6.22 -33.94
CA VAL A 515 20.29 -6.61 -33.76
C VAL A 515 20.05 -7.90 -34.51
N VAL A 516 19.46 -8.86 -33.82
CA VAL A 516 19.23 -10.21 -34.32
C VAL A 516 17.76 -10.54 -34.05
N ASP A 517 17.00 -10.78 -35.12
CA ASP A 517 15.57 -11.07 -35.05
C ASP A 517 15.28 -12.48 -35.61
N GLU A 518 14.31 -13.15 -35.01
CA GLU A 518 13.75 -14.47 -35.42
C GLU A 518 14.78 -15.59 -35.70
N ILE A 519 15.96 -15.50 -35.09
CA ILE A 519 17.09 -16.34 -35.49
C ILE A 519 16.92 -17.84 -35.20
N ASN A 520 15.98 -18.17 -34.32
CA ASN A 520 15.73 -19.54 -33.86
C ASN A 520 14.52 -20.20 -34.55
N GLN A 521 13.98 -19.61 -35.63
CA GLN A 521 12.86 -20.17 -36.38
C GLN A 521 13.32 -21.08 -37.54
N GLY A 522 12.50 -22.07 -37.89
CA GLY A 522 12.77 -22.96 -39.04
C GLY A 522 13.81 -24.06 -38.79
N MET A 523 14.18 -24.29 -37.53
CA MET A 523 15.08 -25.37 -37.10
C MET A 523 14.36 -26.34 -36.16
N ASP A 524 14.85 -27.57 -36.07
CA ASP A 524 14.39 -28.53 -35.07
C ASP A 524 14.87 -28.13 -33.66
N PRO A 525 14.17 -28.56 -32.59
CA PRO A 525 14.46 -28.10 -31.23
C PRO A 525 15.90 -28.36 -30.74
N ILE A 526 16.57 -29.38 -31.29
CA ILE A 526 17.94 -29.74 -30.92
C ILE A 526 18.93 -28.72 -31.49
N ASN A 527 18.88 -28.48 -32.81
CA ASN A 527 19.79 -27.52 -33.44
C ASN A 527 19.47 -26.08 -33.04
N GLU A 528 18.19 -25.75 -32.89
CA GLU A 528 17.73 -24.46 -32.39
C GLU A 528 18.41 -24.11 -31.04
N ARG A 529 18.40 -25.07 -30.11
CA ARG A 529 19.01 -24.89 -28.79
C ARG A 529 20.52 -24.69 -28.87
N ARG A 530 21.21 -25.50 -29.68
CA ARG A 530 22.68 -25.41 -29.85
C ARG A 530 23.10 -24.08 -30.48
N VAL A 531 22.44 -23.67 -31.56
CA VAL A 531 22.72 -22.40 -32.24
C VAL A 531 22.48 -21.24 -31.27
N PHE A 532 21.36 -21.24 -30.56
CA PHE A 532 21.06 -20.17 -29.61
C PHE A 532 22.08 -20.10 -28.46
N GLU A 533 22.52 -21.24 -27.93
CA GLU A 533 23.55 -21.31 -26.90
C GLU A 533 24.90 -20.75 -27.40
N MET A 534 25.31 -21.09 -28.62
CA MET A 534 26.53 -20.55 -29.24
C MET A 534 26.44 -19.04 -29.45
N VAL A 535 25.28 -18.55 -29.87
CA VAL A 535 25.01 -17.12 -30.06
C VAL A 535 25.12 -16.36 -28.74
N VAL A 536 24.48 -16.86 -27.67
CA VAL A 536 24.54 -16.26 -26.33
C VAL A 536 25.97 -16.26 -25.80
N ASN A 537 26.67 -17.39 -25.90
CA ASN A 537 28.06 -17.50 -25.46
C ASN A 537 28.97 -16.52 -26.20
N THR A 538 28.78 -16.36 -27.50
CA THR A 538 29.55 -15.40 -28.32
C THR A 538 29.23 -13.96 -27.95
N ALA A 539 27.95 -13.63 -27.77
CA ALA A 539 27.53 -12.29 -27.36
C ALA A 539 28.03 -11.90 -25.97
N CYS A 540 28.16 -12.85 -25.05
CA CYS A 540 28.57 -12.64 -23.65
C CYS A 540 30.09 -12.74 -23.40
N LYS A 541 30.93 -12.95 -24.42
CA LYS A 541 32.40 -12.89 -24.28
C LYS A 541 32.86 -11.51 -23.82
N GLU A 542 34.06 -11.42 -23.26
CA GLU A 542 34.66 -10.13 -22.92
C GLU A 542 35.01 -9.35 -24.19
N ASN A 543 34.83 -8.03 -24.15
CA ASN A 543 35.18 -7.11 -25.23
C ASN A 543 34.36 -7.28 -26.54
N THR A 544 33.13 -7.80 -26.45
CA THR A 544 32.18 -7.90 -27.56
C THR A 544 31.23 -6.70 -27.62
N SER A 545 30.67 -6.46 -28.81
CA SER A 545 29.63 -5.45 -29.02
C SER A 545 28.33 -5.80 -28.31
N GLN A 546 27.45 -4.82 -28.11
CA GLN A 546 26.12 -5.06 -27.54
C GLN A 546 25.23 -5.86 -28.52
N TYR A 547 24.56 -6.90 -28.05
CA TYR A 547 23.60 -7.67 -28.85
C TYR A 547 22.17 -7.44 -28.37
N PHE A 548 21.25 -7.21 -29.31
CA PHE A 548 19.80 -7.23 -29.10
C PHE A 548 19.24 -8.45 -29.81
N PHE A 549 18.73 -9.40 -29.03
CA PHE A 549 18.04 -10.58 -29.54
C PHE A 549 16.54 -10.41 -29.39
N ILE A 550 15.84 -10.50 -30.51
CA ILE A 550 14.39 -10.51 -30.58
C ILE A 550 13.99 -11.93 -30.99
N THR A 551 13.24 -12.60 -30.13
CA THR A 551 12.74 -13.94 -30.40
C THR A 551 11.34 -14.11 -29.81
N PRO A 552 10.41 -14.72 -30.55
CA PRO A 552 9.09 -15.05 -30.01
C PRO A 552 9.14 -16.29 -29.08
N LYS A 553 10.25 -17.03 -29.06
CA LYS A 553 10.36 -18.31 -28.35
C LYS A 553 11.50 -18.27 -27.34
N LEU A 554 11.12 -18.27 -26.05
CA LEU A 554 12.06 -18.43 -24.95
C LEU A 554 12.39 -19.91 -24.76
N LEU A 555 13.64 -20.30 -25.01
CA LEU A 555 14.11 -21.66 -24.77
C LEU A 555 14.34 -21.90 -23.26
N GLN A 556 13.78 -22.99 -22.75
CA GLN A 556 13.89 -23.36 -21.34
C GLN A 556 15.27 -23.94 -21.01
N ASN A 557 15.76 -23.67 -19.80
CA ASN A 557 17.03 -24.19 -19.27
C ASN A 557 18.26 -23.82 -20.10
N LEU A 558 18.28 -22.64 -20.73
CA LEU A 558 19.51 -22.08 -21.30
C LEU A 558 20.43 -21.54 -20.19
N PRO A 559 21.76 -21.62 -20.38
CA PRO A 559 22.70 -20.92 -19.52
C PRO A 559 22.61 -19.41 -19.77
N TYR A 560 21.90 -18.70 -18.89
CA TYR A 560 21.83 -17.24 -18.92
C TYR A 560 23.03 -16.66 -18.17
N SER A 561 23.94 -16.01 -18.89
CA SER A 561 25.07 -15.28 -18.30
C SER A 561 24.58 -14.06 -17.51
N GLU A 562 25.31 -13.65 -16.47
CA GLU A 562 25.02 -12.42 -15.71
C GLU A 562 25.08 -11.15 -16.58
N LYS A 563 25.81 -11.22 -17.71
CA LYS A 563 25.89 -10.14 -18.71
C LYS A 563 24.67 -10.06 -19.62
N MET A 564 23.72 -10.98 -19.49
CA MET A 564 22.51 -11.05 -20.31
C MET A 564 21.30 -10.49 -19.57
N THR A 565 20.59 -9.58 -20.21
CA THR A 565 19.30 -9.06 -19.71
C THR A 565 18.18 -9.61 -20.57
N VAL A 566 17.22 -10.30 -19.95
CA VAL A 566 16.02 -10.81 -20.63
C VAL A 566 14.87 -9.85 -20.40
N LEU A 567 14.31 -9.33 -21.49
CA LEU A 567 13.15 -8.44 -21.46
C LEU A 567 11.92 -9.18 -21.98
N PHE A 568 10.87 -9.24 -21.15
CA PHE A 568 9.58 -9.77 -21.56
C PHE A 568 8.66 -8.60 -21.91
N VAL A 569 8.25 -8.52 -23.17
CA VAL A 569 7.22 -7.58 -23.60
C VAL A 569 5.87 -8.23 -23.30
N TYR A 570 5.27 -7.83 -22.19
CA TYR A 570 3.90 -8.18 -21.86
C TYR A 570 3.05 -6.93 -22.08
N ASN A 571 1.97 -7.03 -22.84
CA ASN A 571 1.02 -5.93 -23.02
C ASN A 571 -0.39 -6.48 -22.81
N GLY A 572 -1.09 -5.99 -21.79
CA GLY A 572 -2.42 -6.49 -21.45
C GLY A 572 -3.13 -5.64 -20.40
N PRO A 573 -4.47 -5.73 -20.32
CA PRO A 573 -5.31 -4.87 -19.49
C PRO A 573 -5.07 -4.99 -17.97
N HIS A 574 -4.41 -6.06 -17.53
CA HIS A 574 -4.10 -6.32 -16.12
C HIS A 574 -2.61 -6.19 -15.80
N MET A 575 -1.85 -5.48 -16.64
CA MET A 575 -0.42 -5.31 -16.42
C MET A 575 -0.14 -4.41 -15.20
N LEU A 576 0.76 -4.87 -14.33
CA LEU A 576 1.28 -4.06 -13.24
C LEU A 576 2.24 -3.00 -13.78
N GLU A 577 2.17 -1.78 -13.28
CA GLU A 577 3.17 -0.75 -13.56
C GLU A 577 4.58 -1.26 -13.15
N PRO A 578 5.66 -0.93 -13.89
CA PRO A 578 7.01 -1.47 -13.63
C PRO A 578 7.51 -1.26 -12.20
N ASN A 579 7.14 -0.13 -11.60
CA ASN A 579 7.40 0.30 -10.23
C ASN A 579 6.61 -0.48 -9.17
N ARG A 580 5.59 -1.26 -9.56
CA ARG A 580 4.86 -2.21 -8.69
C ARG A 580 5.34 -3.65 -8.86
N TRP A 581 6.19 -3.94 -9.85
CA TRP A 581 6.75 -5.27 -10.06
C TRP A 581 7.77 -5.61 -8.97
N ASN A 582 7.61 -6.78 -8.33
CA ASN A 582 8.52 -7.24 -7.30
C ASN A 582 8.91 -8.70 -7.55
N LEU A 583 10.15 -8.89 -8.04
CA LEU A 583 10.70 -10.21 -8.38
C LEU A 583 10.70 -11.16 -7.18
N LYS A 584 11.02 -10.68 -5.97
CA LYS A 584 11.04 -11.51 -4.75
C LYS A 584 9.62 -11.98 -4.39
N ALA A 585 8.62 -11.11 -4.50
CA ALA A 585 7.23 -11.46 -4.26
C ALA A 585 6.72 -12.45 -5.32
N PHE A 586 7.08 -12.26 -6.59
CA PHE A 586 6.75 -13.19 -7.67
C PHE A 586 7.37 -14.58 -7.43
N GLN A 587 8.66 -14.67 -7.12
CA GLN A 587 9.33 -15.94 -6.80
C GLN A 587 8.69 -16.66 -5.61
N ARG A 588 8.31 -15.92 -4.55
CA ARG A 588 7.58 -16.48 -3.40
C ARG A 588 6.22 -17.05 -3.81
N ARG A 589 5.46 -16.33 -4.64
CA ARG A 589 4.17 -16.81 -5.17
C ARG A 589 4.35 -18.04 -6.07
N ARG A 590 5.34 -18.03 -6.96
CA ARG A 590 5.65 -19.18 -7.84
C ARG A 590 5.95 -20.43 -7.02
N ARG A 591 6.82 -20.34 -6.00
CA ARG A 591 7.14 -21.47 -5.11
C ARG A 591 5.89 -22.04 -4.43
N ARG A 592 4.93 -21.19 -4.02
CA ARG A 592 3.65 -21.65 -3.45
C ARG A 592 2.79 -22.41 -4.46
N ILE A 593 2.83 -22.01 -5.73
CA ILE A 593 2.07 -22.66 -6.81
C ILE A 593 2.70 -24.02 -7.19
N THR A 594 4.03 -24.12 -7.20
CA THR A 594 4.74 -25.36 -7.57
C THR A 594 4.54 -26.47 -6.53
N PHE A 595 4.32 -26.12 -5.26
CA PHE A 595 3.98 -27.09 -4.20
C PHE A 595 2.51 -27.59 -4.23
N THR A 596 1.69 -27.03 -5.11
CA THR A 596 0.26 -27.38 -5.24
C THR A 596 -0.09 -28.09 -6.54
N GLN A 597 0.87 -28.44 -7.39
CA GLN A 597 0.60 -29.39 -8.48
C GLN A 597 0.78 -30.83 -7.95
N PRO A 598 -0.25 -31.69 -8.06
CA PRO A 598 -0.08 -33.11 -7.81
C PRO A 598 0.86 -33.68 -8.88
N SER A 599 1.77 -34.55 -8.45
CA SER A 599 2.53 -35.42 -9.35
C SER A 599 1.57 -36.10 -10.34
N GLN A 600 1.69 -35.76 -11.62
CA GLN A 600 1.23 -36.57 -12.74
C GLN A 600 2.43 -37.16 -13.46
#